data_AF-A0A2G5UUW0-F1
#
_entry.id   AF-A0A2G5UUW0-F1
#
_cell.length_a   1.000
_cell.length_b   1.000
_cell.length_c   1.000
_cell.angle_alpha   90.00
_cell.angle_beta   90.00
_cell.angle_gamma   90.00
#
_symmetry.space_group_name_H-M   'P 1'
#
loop_
_entity.id
_entity.type
_entity.pdbx_description
1 polymer ?
#
loop_
_entity_poly.entity_id
_entity_poly.type
_entity_poly.pdbx_seq_one_letter_code
_entity_poly.pdbx_strand_id
1 'polypeptide(L)'
;MSQKWMKTDFGFCTPRGQVDARNLNFRVAKQLQTRFFGYVFFWGWVFIVTTTLVLILKREVDMSIPSNNTTASGEPAPEDEELELGVVESYTVLYKIMKLKPVHYMIAILLTGKLAFAATDGMTSLKLIAMGIPKDRLASIAVFLTPMQILLPWMIGKWTAGPRPLNIFLLAFPYRIFIGGVFAALIWWTPHFQLPDGKFEYSVYFVWISGYMFHQLATYSMFVSMMAFIAQISDPRIGGTYMTMLNTLNNLGGNWPVTVVLAVTDWFTYKDCVVKGSKDVLYACNTKVLADQCAAGGDVCEVAIDGYFISVAACSVIGILWYKVFFNKLKYLQKIPRAQWRVFPSRAVAN
;
A
#
# COMPACT_ATOMS: atom_id res chain seq x y z
N MET A 1 -19.19 -7.21 39.77
CA MET A 1 -18.51 -8.28 40.53
C MET A 1 -17.16 -8.54 39.85
N SER A 2 -16.17 -7.67 40.15
CA SER A 2 -14.88 -8.02 40.80
C SER A 2 -13.80 -8.38 39.76
N GLN A 3 -13.04 -7.43 39.21
CA GLN A 3 -11.80 -6.89 39.81
C GLN A 3 -11.02 -7.92 40.64
N LYS A 4 -10.20 -8.77 40.00
CA LYS A 4 -9.13 -9.51 40.71
C LYS A 4 -8.11 -10.15 39.78
N TRP A 5 -7.21 -9.37 39.18
CA TRP A 5 -5.87 -9.81 38.78
C TRP A 5 -4.93 -8.59 38.76
N MET A 6 -4.73 -8.00 39.94
CA MET A 6 -3.65 -7.06 40.25
C MET A 6 -3.26 -7.31 41.70
N LYS A 7 -1.93 -7.32 41.97
CA LYS A 7 -1.22 -7.86 43.15
C LYS A 7 -0.90 -9.35 42.93
N THR A 8 0.36 -9.73 42.71
CA THR A 8 1.52 -9.43 43.56
C THR A 8 2.79 -9.45 42.73
N ASP A 9 3.57 -8.37 42.76
CA ASP A 9 5.03 -8.48 42.82
C ASP A 9 5.58 -7.27 43.55
N PHE A 10 6.48 -7.57 44.49
CA PHE A 10 6.95 -6.71 45.56
C PHE A 10 7.60 -5.42 45.06
N GLY A 11 7.33 -4.34 45.79
CA GLY A 11 8.01 -3.07 45.63
C GLY A 11 9.49 -3.18 45.99
N PHE A 12 10.33 -2.66 45.12
CA PHE A 12 11.61 -2.07 45.49
C PHE A 12 11.60 -0.63 44.97
N CYS A 13 11.24 0.30 45.85
CA CYS A 13 11.56 1.71 45.70
C CYS A 13 13.05 1.88 46.02
N THR A 14 13.87 2.22 45.03
CA THR A 14 15.17 2.85 45.27
C THR A 14 14.98 4.35 45.51
N PRO A 15 15.74 4.97 46.42
CA PRO A 15 15.66 6.40 46.70
C PRO A 15 16.43 7.18 45.63
N ARG A 16 15.89 7.25 44.41
CA ARG A 16 16.18 8.24 43.36
C ARG A 16 15.21 7.98 42.21
N GLY A 17 14.24 8.88 42.03
CA GLY A 17 13.16 8.77 41.05
C GLY A 17 13.62 8.95 39.60
N GLN A 18 14.36 7.97 39.07
CA GLN A 18 14.65 7.87 37.64
C GLN A 18 14.15 6.51 37.16
N VAL A 19 12.97 6.50 36.55
CA VAL A 19 12.46 5.32 35.85
C VAL A 19 13.40 5.06 34.68
N ASP A 20 14.15 3.99 34.77
CA ASP A 20 15.19 3.62 33.82
C ASP A 20 14.54 3.19 32.49
N ALA A 21 14.34 4.15 31.58
CA ALA A 21 13.58 3.99 30.34
C ALA A 21 14.10 2.85 29.44
N ARG A 22 15.39 2.50 29.57
CA ARG A 22 16.01 1.34 28.90
C ARG A 22 15.39 0.01 29.35
N ASN A 23 15.16 -0.16 30.65
CA ASN A 23 14.57 -1.39 31.21
C ASN A 23 13.09 -1.53 30.85
N LEU A 24 12.36 -0.41 30.76
CA LEU A 24 10.96 -0.40 30.32
C LEU A 24 10.85 -0.76 28.83
N ASN A 25 11.65 -0.15 27.97
CA ASN A 25 11.67 -0.46 26.53
C ASN A 25 12.08 -1.91 26.26
N PHE A 26 13.04 -2.46 27.03
CA PHE A 26 13.43 -3.86 26.91
C PHE A 26 12.32 -4.83 27.36
N ARG A 27 11.61 -4.52 28.45
CA ARG A 27 10.47 -5.33 28.94
C ARG A 27 9.28 -5.27 27.99
N VAL A 28 8.99 -4.10 27.42
CA VAL A 28 7.92 -3.92 26.42
C VAL A 28 8.27 -4.64 25.11
N ALA A 29 9.52 -4.53 24.63
CA ALA A 29 9.98 -5.27 23.46
C ALA A 29 9.90 -6.79 23.68
N LYS A 30 10.31 -7.28 24.85
CA LYS A 30 10.21 -8.70 25.21
C LYS A 30 8.74 -9.16 25.28
N GLN A 31 7.84 -8.37 25.87
CA GLN A 31 6.40 -8.66 25.88
C GLN A 31 5.77 -8.67 24.48
N LEU A 32 6.12 -7.71 23.61
CA LEU A 32 5.67 -7.71 22.22
C LEU A 32 6.16 -8.94 21.46
N GLN A 33 7.42 -9.32 21.66
CA GLN A 33 8.00 -10.49 21.01
C GLN A 33 7.36 -11.81 21.49
N THR A 34 7.07 -11.95 22.79
CA THR A 34 6.36 -13.11 23.33
C THR A 34 4.92 -13.20 22.83
N ARG A 35 4.20 -12.06 22.72
CA ARG A 35 2.85 -12.02 22.15
C ARG A 35 2.83 -12.40 20.67
N PHE A 36 3.80 -11.92 19.90
CA PHE A 36 3.93 -12.26 18.48
C PHE A 36 4.25 -13.75 18.28
N PHE A 37 5.16 -14.32 19.07
CA PHE A 37 5.48 -15.74 18.99
C PHE A 37 4.27 -16.63 19.33
N GLY A 38 3.51 -16.29 20.38
CA GLY A 38 2.27 -17.00 20.73
C GLY A 38 1.21 -16.91 19.63
N TYR A 39 1.06 -15.73 19.00
CA TYR A 39 0.17 -15.54 17.87
C TYR A 39 0.58 -16.40 16.66
N VAL A 40 1.85 -16.34 16.24
CA VAL A 40 2.35 -17.12 15.09
C VAL A 40 2.26 -18.62 15.37
N PHE A 41 2.56 -19.06 16.59
CA PHE A 41 2.45 -20.48 16.96
C PHE A 41 1.01 -20.98 16.91
N PHE A 42 0.06 -20.20 17.45
CA PHE A 42 -1.37 -20.52 17.38
C PHE A 42 -1.87 -20.60 15.93
N TRP A 43 -1.63 -19.56 15.13
CA TRP A 43 -2.07 -19.54 13.74
C TRP A 43 -1.34 -20.56 12.87
N GLY A 44 -0.10 -20.91 13.21
CA GLY A 44 0.66 -21.97 12.55
C GLY A 44 -0.03 -23.33 12.69
N TRP A 45 -0.46 -23.70 13.91
CA TRP A 45 -1.21 -24.94 14.13
C TRP A 45 -2.56 -24.94 13.42
N VAL A 46 -3.29 -23.82 13.47
CA VAL A 46 -4.55 -23.65 12.73
C VAL A 46 -4.31 -23.88 11.23
N PHE A 47 -3.24 -23.34 10.67
CA PHE A 47 -2.88 -23.49 9.25
C PHE A 47 -2.55 -24.94 8.88
N ILE A 48 -1.79 -25.65 9.71
CA ILE A 48 -1.45 -27.08 9.49
C ILE A 48 -2.73 -27.92 9.53
N VAL A 49 -3.56 -27.75 10.56
CA VAL A 49 -4.80 -28.53 10.72
C VAL A 49 -5.75 -28.27 9.56
N THR A 50 -5.99 -27.01 9.21
CA THR A 50 -6.88 -26.66 8.10
C THR A 50 -6.37 -27.16 6.75
N THR A 51 -5.06 -27.03 6.47
CA THR A 51 -4.46 -27.52 5.22
C THR A 51 -4.52 -29.06 5.13
N THR A 52 -4.26 -29.76 6.24
CA THR A 52 -4.37 -31.22 6.31
C THR A 52 -5.82 -31.68 6.12
N LEU A 53 -6.78 -30.98 6.73
CA LEU A 53 -8.20 -31.26 6.54
C LEU A 53 -8.65 -31.03 5.09
N VAL A 54 -8.21 -29.93 4.46
CA VAL A 54 -8.49 -29.69 3.03
C VAL A 54 -7.87 -30.78 2.17
N LEU A 55 -6.62 -31.18 2.44
CA LEU A 55 -5.95 -32.23 1.67
C LEU A 55 -6.67 -33.59 1.77
N ILE A 56 -7.20 -33.94 2.94
CA ILE A 56 -7.90 -35.22 3.15
C ILE A 56 -9.33 -35.18 2.63
N LEU A 57 -10.06 -34.09 2.88
CA LEU A 57 -11.50 -34.00 2.60
C LEU A 57 -11.81 -33.48 1.20
N LYS A 58 -10.95 -32.64 0.63
CA LYS A 58 -11.14 -32.09 -0.72
C LYS A 58 -10.44 -33.00 -1.72
N ARG A 59 -11.23 -33.91 -2.31
CA ARG A 59 -10.81 -34.67 -3.47
C ARG A 59 -10.93 -33.76 -4.70
N GLU A 60 -9.79 -33.32 -5.23
CA GLU A 60 -9.75 -32.61 -6.51
C GLU A 60 -10.14 -33.63 -7.60
N VAL A 61 -11.12 -33.27 -8.44
CA VAL A 61 -11.53 -34.11 -9.57
C VAL A 61 -10.65 -33.66 -10.73
N ASP A 62 -9.69 -34.48 -11.15
CA ASP A 62 -8.92 -34.22 -12.36
C ASP A 62 -9.86 -34.33 -13.57
N MET A 63 -10.36 -33.20 -14.07
CA MET A 63 -11.03 -33.10 -15.37
C MET A 63 -10.04 -32.66 -16.45
N SER A 64 -8.74 -32.97 -16.28
CA SER A 64 -7.69 -32.75 -17.28
C SER A 64 -8.18 -33.25 -18.63
N ILE A 65 -8.45 -32.32 -19.55
CA ILE A 65 -8.99 -32.60 -20.87
C ILE A 65 -8.03 -33.57 -21.58
N PRO A 66 -8.47 -34.77 -22.02
CA PRO A 66 -7.74 -35.52 -23.02
C PRO A 66 -7.65 -34.63 -24.25
N SER A 67 -6.46 -34.53 -24.85
CA SER A 67 -6.08 -33.62 -25.95
C SER A 67 -6.91 -33.72 -27.26
N ASN A 68 -8.12 -34.28 -27.26
CA ASN A 68 -9.04 -34.30 -28.38
C ASN A 68 -10.31 -33.50 -28.04
N ASN A 69 -10.65 -32.57 -28.93
CA ASN A 69 -11.83 -31.70 -28.92
C ASN A 69 -13.17 -32.47 -28.92
N THR A 70 -13.47 -33.24 -27.87
CA THR A 70 -14.76 -33.90 -27.68
C THR A 70 -15.00 -34.05 -26.19
N THR A 71 -15.98 -33.31 -25.69
CA THR A 71 -16.66 -33.64 -24.44
C THR A 71 -17.27 -35.05 -24.56
N ALA A 72 -17.52 -35.72 -23.43
CA ALA A 72 -18.24 -37.00 -23.39
C ALA A 72 -19.68 -36.95 -23.98
N SER A 73 -20.16 -35.77 -24.39
CA SER A 73 -21.46 -35.52 -25.00
C SER A 73 -21.38 -35.02 -26.46
N GLY A 74 -20.18 -34.87 -27.04
CA GLY A 74 -20.03 -34.36 -28.41
C GLY A 74 -20.41 -32.88 -28.60
N GLU A 75 -20.78 -32.18 -27.52
CA GLU A 75 -21.06 -30.75 -27.54
C GLU A 75 -19.80 -29.94 -27.16
N PRO A 76 -19.46 -28.86 -27.85
CA PRO A 76 -18.32 -28.04 -27.47
C PRO A 76 -18.52 -27.43 -26.08
N ALA A 77 -17.51 -27.57 -25.22
CA ALA A 77 -17.48 -26.94 -23.90
C ALA A 77 -17.74 -25.42 -23.99
N PRO A 78 -18.49 -24.81 -23.06
CA PRO A 78 -18.74 -23.38 -23.04
C PRO A 78 -17.43 -22.58 -23.08
N GLU A 79 -17.38 -21.47 -23.82
CA GLU A 79 -16.16 -20.65 -23.93
C GLU A 79 -15.70 -20.06 -22.58
N ASP A 80 -16.59 -20.04 -21.57
CA ASP A 80 -16.37 -19.49 -20.23
C ASP A 80 -15.96 -20.56 -19.20
N GLU A 81 -15.83 -21.83 -19.60
CA GLU A 81 -15.36 -22.88 -18.70
C GLU A 81 -13.84 -22.73 -18.47
N GLU A 82 -13.41 -22.69 -17.21
CA GLU A 82 -12.01 -22.54 -16.85
C GLU A 82 -11.21 -23.77 -17.31
N LEU A 83 -10.10 -23.55 -18.01
CA LEU A 83 -9.20 -24.61 -18.45
C LEU A 83 -8.38 -25.11 -17.25
N GLU A 84 -8.54 -26.39 -16.90
CA GLU A 84 -7.64 -27.07 -15.98
C GLU A 84 -6.28 -27.31 -16.65
N LEU A 85 -5.36 -26.37 -16.45
CA LEU A 85 -4.03 -26.38 -17.05
C LEU A 85 -3.02 -27.08 -16.14
N GLY A 86 -2.19 -27.95 -16.73
CA GLY A 86 -1.00 -28.46 -16.04
C GLY A 86 -0.02 -27.34 -15.68
N VAL A 87 0.94 -27.61 -14.78
CA VAL A 87 1.91 -26.60 -14.29
C VAL A 87 2.71 -25.99 -15.44
N VAL A 88 3.29 -26.82 -16.31
CA VAL A 88 4.11 -26.37 -17.45
C VAL A 88 3.26 -25.57 -18.46
N GLU A 89 2.03 -26.01 -18.67
CA GLU A 89 1.11 -25.34 -19.59
C GLU A 89 0.69 -23.97 -19.06
N SER A 90 0.42 -23.87 -17.75
CA SER A 90 0.13 -22.61 -17.06
C SER A 90 1.24 -21.57 -17.24
N TYR A 91 2.51 -21.96 -17.05
CA TYR A 91 3.65 -21.06 -17.30
C TYR A 91 3.80 -20.69 -18.78
N THR A 92 3.51 -21.62 -19.68
CA THR A 92 3.55 -21.38 -21.13
C THR A 92 2.47 -20.37 -21.54
N VAL A 93 1.25 -20.49 -21.00
CA VAL A 93 0.16 -19.55 -21.22
C VAL A 93 0.48 -18.19 -20.62
N LEU A 94 1.04 -18.13 -19.41
CA LEU A 94 1.49 -16.89 -18.78
C LEU A 94 2.49 -16.14 -19.66
N TYR A 95 3.45 -16.86 -20.24
CA TYR A 95 4.42 -16.29 -21.18
C TYR A 95 3.74 -15.76 -22.46
N LYS A 96 2.72 -16.45 -22.97
CA LYS A 96 1.91 -15.97 -24.11
C LYS A 96 1.14 -14.69 -23.76
N ILE A 97 0.54 -14.60 -22.56
CA ILE A 97 -0.13 -13.38 -22.06
C ILE A 97 0.85 -12.20 -22.08
N MET A 98 2.04 -12.39 -21.54
CA MET A 98 3.08 -11.34 -21.50
C MET A 98 3.49 -10.85 -22.88
N LYS A 99 3.39 -11.69 -23.92
CA LYS A 99 3.70 -11.31 -25.31
C LYS A 99 2.60 -10.48 -25.98
N LEU A 100 1.41 -10.35 -25.40
CA LEU A 100 0.33 -9.55 -25.99
C LEU A 100 0.70 -8.06 -25.95
N LYS A 101 0.61 -7.38 -27.11
CA LYS A 101 0.96 -5.94 -27.23
C LYS A 101 0.22 -5.04 -26.22
N PRO A 102 -1.10 -5.21 -25.97
CA PRO A 102 -1.80 -4.39 -24.97
C PRO A 102 -1.29 -4.61 -23.53
N VAL A 103 -0.85 -5.83 -23.22
CA VAL A 103 -0.35 -6.21 -21.88
C VAL A 103 0.95 -5.51 -21.55
N HIS A 104 1.84 -5.26 -22.52
CA HIS A 104 3.07 -4.49 -22.30
C HIS A 104 2.80 -3.08 -21.77
N TYR A 105 1.82 -2.38 -22.37
CA TYR A 105 1.39 -1.07 -21.88
C TYR A 105 0.76 -1.17 -20.50
N MET A 106 -0.03 -2.21 -20.25
CA MET A 106 -0.63 -2.47 -18.94
C MET A 106 0.43 -2.70 -17.87
N ILE A 107 1.45 -3.53 -18.12
CA ILE A 107 2.57 -3.78 -17.20
C ILE A 107 3.27 -2.47 -16.86
N ALA A 108 3.61 -1.65 -17.86
CA ALA A 108 4.25 -0.36 -17.64
C ALA A 108 3.38 0.54 -16.74
N ILE A 109 2.08 0.61 -17.01
CA ILE A 109 1.13 1.40 -16.21
C ILE A 109 1.03 0.88 -14.77
N LEU A 110 0.93 -0.44 -14.58
CA LEU A 110 0.81 -1.05 -13.26
C LEU A 110 2.06 -0.86 -12.41
N LEU A 111 3.24 -0.95 -13.02
CA LEU A 111 4.52 -0.80 -12.32
C LEU A 111 4.85 0.67 -12.00
N THR A 112 4.43 1.63 -12.82
CA THR A 112 4.84 3.04 -12.67
C THR A 112 3.72 3.96 -12.20
N GLY A 113 2.46 3.55 -12.28
CA GLY A 113 1.29 4.39 -12.02
C GLY A 113 1.09 4.83 -10.57
N LYS A 114 1.84 4.28 -9.61
CA LYS A 114 1.79 4.70 -8.21
C LYS A 114 3.02 5.52 -7.77
N LEU A 115 3.98 5.76 -8.67
CA LEU A 115 5.20 6.53 -8.39
C LEU A 115 4.89 7.94 -7.89
N ALA A 116 3.82 8.56 -8.39
CA ALA A 116 3.36 9.89 -8.00
C ALA A 116 3.06 10.03 -6.50
N PHE A 117 2.66 8.94 -5.84
CA PHE A 117 2.16 8.93 -4.47
C PHE A 117 3.17 8.33 -3.49
N ALA A 118 4.31 7.84 -3.99
CA ALA A 118 5.30 7.08 -3.21
C ALA A 118 5.80 7.84 -1.97
N ALA A 119 6.11 9.13 -2.13
CA ALA A 119 6.53 9.99 -1.04
C ALA A 119 5.43 10.20 0.00
N THR A 120 4.24 10.58 -0.46
CA THR A 120 3.09 10.86 0.43
C THR A 120 2.68 9.60 1.19
N ASP A 121 2.48 8.48 0.52
CA ASP A 121 2.02 7.23 1.14
C ASP A 121 3.10 6.59 2.04
N GLY A 122 4.36 6.67 1.62
CA GLY A 122 5.48 6.03 2.30
C GLY A 122 5.98 6.77 3.54
N MET A 123 5.92 8.10 3.54
CA MET A 123 6.60 8.92 4.56
C MET A 123 5.68 9.68 5.50
N THR A 124 4.45 10.01 5.09
CA THR A 124 3.56 10.89 5.89
C THR A 124 3.28 10.29 7.28
N SER A 125 3.01 8.99 7.35
CA SER A 125 2.80 8.30 8.64
C SER A 125 4.05 8.32 9.53
N LEU A 126 5.24 8.14 8.95
CA LEU A 126 6.52 8.20 9.66
C LEU A 126 6.79 9.60 10.20
N LYS A 127 6.47 10.64 9.43
CA LYS A 127 6.61 12.04 9.86
C LYS A 127 5.65 12.38 10.99
N LEU A 128 4.40 11.94 10.93
CA LEU A 128 3.43 12.13 12.01
C LEU A 128 3.90 11.48 13.32
N ILE A 129 4.46 10.27 13.22
CA ILE A 129 5.07 9.59 14.38
C ILE A 129 6.27 10.38 14.91
N ALA A 130 7.14 10.88 14.04
CA ALA A 130 8.32 11.66 14.43
C ALA A 130 7.94 12.98 15.12
N MET A 131 6.82 13.60 14.74
CA MET A 131 6.27 14.80 15.39
C MET A 131 5.63 14.52 16.76
N GLY A 132 5.46 13.25 17.16
CA GLY A 132 4.91 12.87 18.46
C GLY A 132 3.44 12.42 18.43
N ILE A 133 2.83 12.24 17.25
CA ILE A 133 1.49 11.65 17.17
C ILE A 133 1.57 10.15 17.55
N PRO A 134 0.78 9.70 18.54
CA PRO A 134 0.82 8.31 18.98
C PRO A 134 0.42 7.31 17.88
N LYS A 135 1.15 6.20 17.78
CA LYS A 135 0.92 5.16 16.77
C LYS A 135 -0.49 4.55 16.87
N ASP A 136 -1.03 4.42 18.08
CA ASP A 136 -2.39 3.94 18.34
C ASP A 136 -3.45 4.87 17.75
N ARG A 137 -3.23 6.19 17.76
CA ARG A 137 -4.13 7.17 17.14
C ARG A 137 -4.10 7.08 15.63
N LEU A 138 -2.91 6.97 15.03
CA LEU A 138 -2.80 6.74 13.58
C LEU A 138 -3.42 5.41 13.16
N ALA A 139 -3.23 4.34 13.93
CA ALA A 139 -3.86 3.05 13.68
C ALA A 139 -5.39 3.13 13.78
N SER A 140 -5.92 3.94 14.71
CA SER A 140 -7.37 4.14 14.85
C SER A 140 -8.01 4.81 13.63
N ILE A 141 -7.28 5.63 12.87
CA ILE A 141 -7.76 6.23 11.61
C ILE A 141 -8.16 5.12 10.63
N ALA A 142 -7.38 4.06 10.53
CA ALA A 142 -7.68 2.95 9.62
C ALA A 142 -9.05 2.31 9.91
N VAL A 143 -9.46 2.23 11.18
CA VAL A 143 -10.77 1.70 11.58
C VAL A 143 -11.91 2.55 11.01
N PHE A 144 -11.77 3.87 11.03
CA PHE A 144 -12.76 4.79 10.44
C PHE A 144 -12.77 4.74 8.90
N LEU A 145 -11.66 4.37 8.28
CA LEU A 145 -11.56 4.23 6.83
C LEU A 145 -12.18 2.91 6.33
N THR A 146 -12.24 1.85 7.15
CA THR A 146 -12.75 0.52 6.75
C THR A 146 -14.19 0.55 6.19
N PRO A 147 -15.18 1.21 6.82
CA PRO A 147 -16.53 1.29 6.27
C PRO A 147 -16.56 1.94 4.88
N MET A 148 -15.73 2.96 4.65
CA MET A 148 -15.63 3.62 3.35
C MET A 148 -15.16 2.63 2.27
N GLN A 149 -14.25 1.71 2.57
CA GLN A 149 -13.75 0.72 1.60
C GLN A 149 -14.83 -0.26 1.15
N ILE A 150 -15.80 -0.54 2.02
CA ILE A 150 -16.91 -1.45 1.74
C ILE A 150 -18.01 -0.73 0.95
N LEU A 151 -18.35 0.50 1.35
CA LEU A 151 -19.42 1.28 0.71
C LEU A 151 -19.03 1.82 -0.66
N LEU A 152 -17.76 2.20 -0.85
CA LEU A 152 -17.31 2.88 -2.05
C LEU A 152 -17.45 2.00 -3.32
N PRO A 153 -17.02 0.72 -3.36
CA PRO A 153 -17.28 -0.16 -4.50
C PRO A 153 -18.76 -0.30 -4.85
N TRP A 154 -19.65 -0.33 -3.84
CA TRP A 154 -21.10 -0.37 -4.06
C TRP A 154 -21.60 0.91 -4.72
N MET A 155 -21.15 2.08 -4.24
CA MET A 155 -21.51 3.37 -4.83
C MET A 155 -21.00 3.51 -6.26
N ILE A 156 -19.73 3.14 -6.53
CA ILE A 156 -19.12 3.33 -7.84
C ILE A 156 -19.33 2.17 -8.81
N GLY A 157 -19.99 1.10 -8.37
CA GLY A 157 -20.16 -0.16 -9.10
C GLY A 157 -20.75 0.02 -10.49
N LYS A 158 -21.72 0.92 -10.65
CA LYS A 158 -22.33 1.19 -11.97
C LYS A 158 -21.35 1.81 -12.97
N TRP A 159 -20.42 2.64 -12.50
CA TRP A 159 -19.43 3.28 -13.37
C TRP A 159 -18.21 2.38 -13.60
N THR A 160 -17.84 1.53 -12.64
CA THR A 160 -16.73 0.56 -12.77
C THR A 160 -17.13 -0.69 -13.56
N ALA A 161 -18.38 -1.14 -13.49
CA ALA A 161 -18.89 -2.24 -14.31
C ALA A 161 -19.15 -1.83 -15.78
N GLY A 162 -19.13 -0.54 -16.08
CA GLY A 162 -19.34 -0.02 -17.43
C GLY A 162 -18.19 -0.35 -18.40
N PRO A 163 -18.33 0.04 -19.68
CA PRO A 163 -17.35 -0.26 -20.74
C PRO A 163 -16.04 0.52 -20.60
N ARG A 164 -16.00 1.54 -19.71
CA ARG A 164 -14.86 2.45 -19.55
C ARG A 164 -14.48 2.65 -18.07
N PRO A 165 -14.04 1.59 -17.37
CA PRO A 165 -13.72 1.67 -15.94
C PRO A 165 -12.56 2.62 -15.63
N LEU A 166 -11.51 2.69 -16.47
CA LEU A 166 -10.32 3.52 -16.21
C LEU A 166 -10.59 5.03 -16.32
N ASN A 167 -11.77 5.46 -16.76
CA ASN A 167 -12.14 6.88 -16.68
C ASN A 167 -12.20 7.38 -15.24
N ILE A 168 -12.63 6.52 -14.30
CA ILE A 168 -12.64 6.83 -12.87
C ILE A 168 -11.20 6.97 -12.37
N PHE A 169 -10.30 6.07 -12.78
CA PHE A 169 -8.88 6.18 -12.49
C PHE A 169 -8.30 7.51 -13.00
N LEU A 170 -8.59 7.89 -14.25
CA LEU A 170 -8.12 9.14 -14.84
C LEU A 170 -8.64 10.39 -14.14
N LEU A 171 -9.84 10.35 -13.55
CA LEU A 171 -10.41 11.44 -12.78
C LEU A 171 -9.81 11.51 -11.36
N ALA A 172 -9.67 10.35 -10.71
CA ALA A 172 -9.16 10.26 -9.34
C ALA A 172 -7.65 10.53 -9.24
N PHE A 173 -6.88 10.25 -10.30
CA PHE A 173 -5.43 10.43 -10.33
C PHE A 173 -4.96 11.88 -10.02
N PRO A 174 -5.39 12.93 -10.77
CA PRO A 174 -4.99 14.30 -10.47
C PRO A 174 -5.50 14.78 -9.11
N TYR A 175 -6.71 14.35 -8.70
CA TYR A 175 -7.25 14.62 -7.38
C TYR A 175 -6.35 14.04 -6.29
N ARG A 176 -5.84 12.82 -6.46
CA ARG A 176 -4.91 12.20 -5.50
C ARG A 176 -3.57 12.93 -5.42
N ILE A 177 -3.04 13.42 -6.55
CA ILE A 177 -1.81 14.25 -6.54
C ILE A 177 -2.06 15.52 -5.72
N PHE A 178 -3.20 16.18 -5.95
CA PHE A 178 -3.58 17.38 -5.21
C PHE A 178 -3.67 17.10 -3.70
N ILE A 179 -4.34 16.02 -3.28
CA ILE A 179 -4.40 15.63 -1.87
C ILE A 179 -3.01 15.32 -1.30
N GLY A 180 -2.09 14.75 -2.08
CA GLY A 180 -0.70 14.56 -1.66
C GLY A 180 0.03 15.86 -1.34
N GLY A 181 -0.22 16.92 -2.13
CA GLY A 181 0.26 18.28 -1.83
C GLY A 181 -0.40 18.87 -0.59
N VAL A 182 -1.71 18.66 -0.39
CA VAL A 182 -2.42 19.07 0.83
C VAL A 182 -1.82 18.39 2.07
N PHE A 183 -1.46 17.10 1.99
CA PHE A 183 -0.82 16.39 3.10
C PHE A 183 0.53 16.99 3.45
N ALA A 184 1.34 17.36 2.45
CA ALA A 184 2.57 18.08 2.71
C ALA A 184 2.31 19.42 3.42
N ALA A 185 1.32 20.20 2.97
CA ALA A 185 0.93 21.44 3.64
C ALA A 185 0.46 21.19 5.09
N LEU A 186 -0.31 20.13 5.32
CA LEU A 186 -0.76 19.73 6.67
C LEU A 186 0.42 19.35 7.58
N ILE A 187 1.44 18.65 7.06
CA ILE A 187 2.66 18.37 7.83
C ILE A 187 3.37 19.67 8.22
N TRP A 188 3.51 20.61 7.30
CA TRP A 188 4.13 21.89 7.60
C TRP A 188 3.34 22.72 8.63
N TRP A 189 2.01 22.62 8.59
CA TRP A 189 1.10 23.32 9.51
C TRP A 189 1.04 22.70 10.91
N THR A 190 1.07 21.36 11.01
CA THR A 190 0.84 20.60 12.26
C THR A 190 1.70 21.04 13.47
N PRO A 191 3.01 21.30 13.35
CA PRO A 191 3.85 21.71 14.47
C PRO A 191 3.38 22.98 15.19
N HIS A 192 2.67 23.88 14.52
CA HIS A 192 2.18 25.13 15.11
C HIS A 192 1.10 24.92 16.18
N PHE A 193 0.48 23.74 16.23
CA PHE A 193 -0.58 23.37 17.18
C PHE A 193 -0.08 22.39 18.25
N GLN A 194 1.23 22.28 18.41
CA GLN A 194 1.82 21.49 19.48
C GLN A 194 1.66 22.25 20.81
N LEU A 195 0.99 21.63 21.78
CA LEU A 195 0.84 22.16 23.13
C LEU A 195 2.17 22.08 23.90
N PRO A 196 2.35 22.88 24.97
CA PRO A 196 3.55 22.86 25.81
C PRO A 196 3.88 21.48 26.41
N ASP A 197 2.86 20.63 26.61
CA ASP A 197 3.01 19.24 27.07
C ASP A 197 3.55 18.28 25.98
N GLY A 198 3.88 18.80 24.80
CA GLY A 198 4.35 18.04 23.64
C GLY A 198 3.26 17.28 22.89
N LYS A 199 1.99 17.36 23.35
CA LYS A 199 0.82 16.75 22.72
C LYS A 199 0.17 17.70 21.70
N PHE A 200 -0.64 17.16 20.81
CA PHE A 200 -1.44 17.95 19.86
C PHE A 200 -2.88 18.14 20.35
N GLU A 201 -3.48 19.25 19.95
CA GLU A 201 -4.89 19.53 20.20
C GLU A 201 -5.79 18.55 19.43
N TYR A 202 -6.95 18.19 19.99
CA TYR A 202 -7.92 17.29 19.35
C TYR A 202 -8.34 17.75 17.95
N SER A 203 -8.39 19.06 17.73
CA SER A 203 -8.69 19.70 16.45
C SER A 203 -7.76 19.22 15.31
N VAL A 204 -6.46 19.02 15.61
CA VAL A 204 -5.47 18.54 14.63
C VAL A 204 -5.80 17.12 14.17
N TYR A 205 -6.19 16.25 15.10
CA TYR A 205 -6.59 14.87 14.77
C TYR A 205 -7.83 14.82 13.89
N PHE A 206 -8.82 15.68 14.16
CA PHE A 206 -10.02 15.77 13.33
C PHE A 206 -9.69 16.18 11.89
N VAL A 207 -8.82 17.19 11.72
CA VAL A 207 -8.33 17.62 10.40
C VAL A 207 -7.61 16.47 9.69
N TRP A 208 -6.69 15.78 10.36
CA TRP A 208 -5.99 14.63 9.78
C TRP A 208 -6.93 13.49 9.39
N ILE A 209 -7.90 13.13 10.24
CA ILE A 209 -8.91 12.11 9.92
C ILE A 209 -9.71 12.51 8.67
N SER A 210 -10.15 13.77 8.59
CA SER A 210 -10.88 14.25 7.41
C SER A 210 -10.01 14.20 6.15
N GLY A 211 -8.75 14.63 6.23
CA GLY A 211 -7.79 14.55 5.14
C GLY A 211 -7.56 13.11 4.67
N TYR A 212 -7.39 12.17 5.60
CA TYR A 212 -7.28 10.74 5.31
C TYR A 212 -8.53 10.19 4.65
N MET A 213 -9.75 10.60 5.04
CA MET A 213 -10.97 10.19 4.35
C MET A 213 -10.98 10.64 2.88
N PHE A 214 -10.61 11.89 2.59
CA PHE A 214 -10.53 12.40 1.23
C PHE A 214 -9.45 11.71 0.40
N HIS A 215 -8.28 11.45 0.99
CA HIS A 215 -7.23 10.65 0.38
C HIS A 215 -7.69 9.23 0.05
N GLN A 216 -8.44 8.63 0.97
CA GLN A 216 -8.86 7.25 0.86
C GLN A 216 -9.91 7.05 -0.23
N LEU A 217 -10.80 8.02 -0.42
CA LEU A 217 -11.73 8.07 -1.53
C LEU A 217 -10.99 7.96 -2.89
N ALA A 218 -9.97 8.79 -3.10
CA ALA A 218 -9.19 8.77 -4.34
C ALA A 218 -8.50 7.41 -4.55
N THR A 219 -7.83 6.92 -3.51
CA THR A 219 -7.06 5.68 -3.53
C THR A 219 -7.93 4.48 -3.86
N TYR A 220 -9.10 4.35 -3.23
CA TYR A 220 -10.02 3.26 -3.53
C TYR A 220 -10.71 3.41 -4.87
N SER A 221 -11.12 4.60 -5.28
CA SER A 221 -11.67 4.80 -6.62
C SER A 221 -10.69 4.36 -7.71
N MET A 222 -9.40 4.68 -7.57
CA MET A 222 -8.35 4.20 -8.47
C MET A 222 -8.19 2.68 -8.41
N PHE A 223 -8.14 2.10 -7.20
CA PHE A 223 -7.97 0.67 -7.00
C PHE A 223 -9.11 -0.14 -7.63
N VAL A 224 -10.37 0.17 -7.30
CA VAL A 224 -11.55 -0.54 -7.80
C VAL A 224 -11.67 -0.39 -9.32
N SER A 225 -11.41 0.80 -9.86
CA SER A 225 -11.39 1.05 -11.31
C SER A 225 -10.35 0.19 -12.04
N MET A 226 -9.14 0.08 -11.48
CA MET A 226 -8.08 -0.77 -12.03
C MET A 226 -8.44 -2.25 -11.96
N MET A 227 -8.96 -2.72 -10.82
CA MET A 227 -9.39 -4.11 -10.62
C MET A 227 -10.54 -4.48 -11.57
N ALA A 228 -11.52 -3.58 -11.75
CA ALA A 228 -12.60 -3.79 -12.71
C ALA A 228 -12.08 -3.88 -14.15
N PHE A 229 -11.11 -3.03 -14.53
CA PHE A 229 -10.49 -3.13 -15.85
C PHE A 229 -9.74 -4.45 -16.04
N ILE A 230 -8.92 -4.86 -15.06
CA ILE A 230 -8.17 -6.13 -15.04
C ILE A 230 -9.15 -7.29 -15.21
N ALA A 231 -10.23 -7.32 -14.44
CA ALA A 231 -11.24 -8.37 -14.52
C ALA A 231 -11.89 -8.45 -15.91
N GLN A 232 -12.18 -7.31 -16.54
CA GLN A 232 -12.79 -7.27 -17.88
C GLN A 232 -11.83 -7.65 -19.02
N ILE A 233 -10.51 -7.46 -18.88
CA ILE A 233 -9.52 -7.84 -19.92
C ILE A 233 -9.04 -9.27 -19.80
N SER A 234 -9.17 -9.88 -18.63
CA SER A 234 -8.75 -11.27 -18.42
C SER A 234 -9.62 -12.23 -19.21
N ASP A 235 -8.95 -13.18 -19.88
CA ASP A 235 -9.59 -14.25 -20.64
C ASP A 235 -10.32 -15.20 -19.67
N PRO A 236 -11.64 -15.43 -19.80
CA PRO A 236 -12.42 -16.27 -18.87
C PRO A 236 -11.84 -17.66 -18.65
N ARG A 237 -11.27 -18.27 -19.70
CA ARG A 237 -10.69 -19.62 -19.64
C ARG A 237 -9.49 -19.73 -18.72
N ILE A 238 -8.81 -18.61 -18.47
CA ILE A 238 -7.60 -18.50 -17.65
C ILE A 238 -7.65 -17.27 -16.73
N GLY A 239 -8.86 -16.93 -16.30
CA GLY A 239 -9.16 -15.68 -15.61
C GLY A 239 -8.37 -15.56 -14.31
N GLY A 240 -8.36 -16.61 -13.51
CA GLY A 240 -7.62 -16.67 -12.24
C GLY A 240 -6.12 -16.37 -12.41
N THR A 241 -5.44 -17.06 -13.33
CA THR A 241 -4.01 -16.89 -13.59
C THR A 241 -3.68 -15.48 -14.11
N TYR A 242 -4.47 -14.99 -15.06
CA TYR A 242 -4.25 -13.68 -15.68
C TYR A 242 -4.50 -12.53 -14.68
N MET A 243 -5.64 -12.55 -13.97
CA MET A 243 -5.93 -11.54 -12.95
C MET A 243 -4.87 -11.54 -11.85
N THR A 244 -4.43 -12.71 -11.40
CA THR A 244 -3.40 -12.82 -10.35
C THR A 244 -2.06 -12.24 -10.80
N MET A 245 -1.65 -12.48 -12.06
CA MET A 245 -0.43 -11.89 -12.60
C MET A 245 -0.49 -10.36 -12.60
N LEU A 246 -1.59 -9.79 -13.11
CA LEU A 246 -1.75 -8.33 -13.17
C LEU A 246 -1.84 -7.72 -11.77
N ASN A 247 -2.49 -8.39 -10.82
CA ASN A 247 -2.52 -7.96 -9.43
C ASN A 247 -1.15 -7.99 -8.77
N THR A 248 -0.34 -9.01 -9.08
CA THR A 248 1.05 -9.09 -8.61
C THR A 248 1.86 -7.90 -9.10
N LEU A 249 1.75 -7.55 -10.38
CA LEU A 249 2.41 -6.36 -10.94
C LEU A 249 1.90 -5.06 -10.33
N ASN A 250 0.59 -4.94 -10.09
CA ASN A 250 -0.01 -3.76 -9.46
C ASN A 250 0.45 -3.57 -8.00
N ASN A 251 0.64 -4.66 -7.26
CA ASN A 251 1.16 -4.64 -5.90
C ASN A 251 2.65 -4.29 -5.89
N LEU A 252 3.43 -4.90 -6.78
CA LEU A 252 4.85 -4.56 -6.96
C LEU A 252 5.00 -3.08 -7.27
N GLY A 253 4.22 -2.55 -8.22
CA GLY A 253 4.20 -1.15 -8.62
C GLY A 253 3.81 -0.16 -7.52
N GLY A 254 3.21 -0.62 -6.41
CA GLY A 254 2.98 0.21 -5.22
C GLY A 254 4.13 0.19 -4.23
N ASN A 255 4.81 -0.94 -4.08
CA ASN A 255 5.81 -1.14 -3.03
C ASN A 255 7.20 -0.63 -3.45
N TRP A 256 7.66 -0.94 -4.66
CA TRP A 256 9.01 -0.54 -5.08
C TRP A 256 9.24 0.98 -5.09
N PRO A 257 8.26 1.83 -5.50
CA PRO A 257 8.46 3.28 -5.48
C PRO A 257 8.65 3.81 -4.06
N VAL A 258 7.87 3.29 -3.11
CA VAL A 258 7.94 3.69 -1.69
C VAL A 258 9.31 3.36 -1.12
N THR A 259 9.83 2.16 -1.38
CA THR A 259 11.17 1.75 -0.95
C THR A 259 12.25 2.67 -1.52
N VAL A 260 12.18 2.99 -2.81
CA VAL A 260 13.16 3.87 -3.46
C VAL A 260 13.11 5.29 -2.87
N VAL A 261 11.92 5.86 -2.69
CA VAL A 261 11.78 7.21 -2.13
C VAL A 261 12.28 7.27 -0.70
N LEU A 262 11.98 6.27 0.14
CA LEU A 262 12.50 6.20 1.50
C LEU A 262 14.03 6.11 1.52
N ALA A 263 14.64 5.32 0.65
CA ALA A 263 16.08 5.16 0.59
C ALA A 263 16.81 6.43 0.13
N VAL A 264 16.20 7.21 -0.77
CA VAL A 264 16.82 8.41 -1.35
C VAL A 264 16.52 9.69 -0.56
N THR A 265 15.46 9.70 0.27
CA THR A 265 15.04 10.92 1.01
C THR A 265 16.11 11.41 1.99
N ASP A 266 16.92 10.51 2.55
CA ASP A 266 18.04 10.90 3.43
C ASP A 266 19.11 11.71 2.67
N TRP A 267 19.27 11.51 1.37
CA TRP A 267 20.19 12.33 0.55
C TRP A 267 19.68 13.75 0.33
N PHE A 268 18.36 13.97 0.41
CA PHE A 268 17.75 15.30 0.32
C PHE A 268 17.57 15.98 1.67
N THR A 269 17.88 15.29 2.77
CA THR A 269 17.68 15.81 4.13
C THR A 269 18.97 16.41 4.65
N TYR A 270 18.95 17.71 4.93
CA TYR A 270 20.08 18.43 5.53
C TYR A 270 19.75 18.86 6.96
N LYS A 271 20.70 18.62 7.86
CA LYS A 271 20.60 18.93 9.29
C LYS A 271 21.74 19.85 9.70
N ASP A 272 21.41 20.85 10.50
CA ASP A 272 22.35 21.83 11.03
C ASP A 272 22.42 21.72 12.55
N CYS A 273 23.64 21.82 13.09
CA CYS A 273 23.86 21.92 14.52
C CYS A 273 23.65 23.38 14.93
N VAL A 274 22.66 23.60 15.79
CA VAL A 274 22.22 24.92 16.24
C VAL A 274 22.42 25.03 17.75
N VAL A 275 22.95 26.17 18.19
CA VAL A 275 23.18 26.42 19.62
C VAL A 275 21.85 26.42 20.37
N LYS A 276 21.79 25.69 21.49
CA LYS A 276 20.54 25.56 22.25
C LYS A 276 20.08 26.92 22.81
N GLY A 277 19.00 27.47 22.25
CA GLY A 277 18.42 28.76 22.66
C GLY A 277 18.87 29.97 21.83
N SER A 278 19.73 29.78 20.82
CA SER A 278 19.97 30.75 19.75
C SER A 278 19.64 30.12 18.39
N LYS A 279 19.67 30.91 17.31
CA LYS A 279 19.52 30.42 15.93
C LYS A 279 20.87 30.38 15.19
N ASP A 280 21.97 30.39 15.94
CA ASP A 280 23.30 30.40 15.36
C ASP A 280 23.68 28.98 14.91
N VAL A 281 23.96 28.86 13.61
CA VAL A 281 24.37 27.61 12.99
C VAL A 281 25.88 27.44 13.12
N LEU A 282 26.31 26.35 13.76
CA LEU A 282 27.73 26.05 13.96
C LEU A 282 28.31 25.31 12.74
N TYR A 283 27.72 24.16 12.40
CA TYR A 283 28.13 23.30 11.29
C TYR A 283 27.03 22.29 10.93
N ALA A 284 27.12 21.64 9.76
CA ALA A 284 26.16 20.63 9.31
C ALA A 284 26.35 19.29 10.05
N CYS A 285 25.26 18.71 10.57
CA CYS A 285 25.24 17.47 11.37
C CYS A 285 24.59 16.28 10.63
N ASN A 286 24.92 16.11 9.35
CA ASN A 286 24.32 15.07 8.49
C ASN A 286 24.75 13.63 8.83
N THR A 287 25.91 13.45 9.45
CA THR A 287 26.40 12.12 9.85
C THR A 287 26.13 11.89 11.33
N LYS A 288 25.96 10.62 11.71
CA LYS A 288 25.75 10.25 13.12
C LYS A 288 26.87 10.76 14.03
N VAL A 289 28.12 10.74 13.56
CA VAL A 289 29.29 11.24 14.31
C VAL A 289 29.16 12.75 14.59
N LEU A 290 28.78 13.53 13.58
CA LEU A 290 28.62 14.99 13.72
C LEU A 290 27.39 15.35 14.58
N ALA A 291 26.31 14.55 14.48
CA ALA A 291 25.14 14.70 15.33
C ALA A 291 25.45 14.36 16.80
N ASP A 292 26.21 13.28 17.05
CA ASP A 292 26.64 12.89 18.39
C ASP A 292 27.59 13.95 18.99
N GLN A 293 28.48 14.54 18.17
CA GLN A 293 29.33 15.67 18.58
C GLN A 293 28.52 16.92 18.94
N CYS A 294 27.50 17.25 18.15
CA CYS A 294 26.60 18.37 18.42
C CYS A 294 25.88 18.18 19.77
N ALA A 295 25.33 16.99 19.99
CA ALA A 295 24.67 16.64 21.25
C ALA A 295 25.64 16.64 22.44
N ALA A 296 26.89 16.21 22.25
CA ALA A 296 27.93 16.25 23.29
C ALA A 296 28.34 17.68 23.65
N GLY A 297 28.25 18.62 22.69
CA GLY A 297 28.44 20.06 22.91
C GLY A 297 27.30 20.73 23.69
N GLY A 298 26.18 20.02 23.92
CA GLY A 298 24.98 20.58 24.55
C GLY A 298 24.00 21.23 23.56
N ASP A 299 24.28 21.13 22.26
CA ASP A 299 23.54 21.74 21.16
C ASP A 299 22.56 20.76 20.50
N VAL A 300 21.70 21.27 19.61
CA VAL A 300 20.64 20.50 18.98
C VAL A 300 20.87 20.41 17.47
N CYS A 301 20.89 19.18 16.96
CA CYS A 301 20.94 18.92 15.52
C CYS A 301 19.52 18.99 14.96
N GLU A 302 19.14 20.14 14.40
CA GLU A 302 17.82 20.38 13.83
C GLU A 302 17.82 20.17 12.31
N VAL A 303 16.66 19.77 11.76
CA VAL A 303 16.51 19.58 10.31
C VAL A 303 16.32 20.93 9.65
N ALA A 304 17.30 21.39 8.88
CA ALA A 304 17.24 22.64 8.13
C ALA A 304 16.46 22.52 6.83
N ILE A 305 16.70 21.43 6.07
CA ILE A 305 15.96 21.10 4.86
C ILE A 305 15.41 19.68 5.00
N ASP A 306 14.09 19.57 5.04
CA ASP A 306 13.42 18.29 5.14
C ASP A 306 13.21 17.69 3.74
N GLY A 307 13.93 16.60 3.45
CA GLY A 307 13.85 15.87 2.19
C GLY A 307 12.44 15.37 1.87
N TYR A 308 11.53 15.27 2.85
CA TYR A 308 10.14 14.92 2.63
C TYR A 308 9.43 15.85 1.64
N PHE A 309 9.56 17.17 1.82
CA PHE A 309 8.86 18.13 0.95
C PHE A 309 9.41 18.09 -0.48
N ILE A 310 10.73 17.95 -0.61
CA ILE A 310 11.42 17.79 -1.90
C ILE A 310 10.95 16.49 -2.59
N SER A 311 10.92 15.38 -1.86
CA SER A 311 10.45 14.09 -2.36
C SER A 311 8.98 14.13 -2.79
N VAL A 312 8.09 14.77 -2.03
CA VAL A 312 6.68 14.94 -2.42
C VAL A 312 6.54 15.80 -3.67
N ALA A 313 7.28 16.92 -3.75
CA ALA A 313 7.27 17.79 -4.93
C ALA A 313 7.78 17.05 -6.17
N ALA A 314 8.91 16.35 -6.07
CA ALA A 314 9.48 15.57 -7.16
C ALA A 314 8.54 14.45 -7.63
N CYS A 315 7.96 13.67 -6.70
CA CYS A 315 6.98 12.63 -7.03
C CYS A 315 5.73 13.22 -7.69
N SER A 316 5.24 14.37 -7.23
CA SER A 316 4.09 15.06 -7.82
C SER A 316 4.37 15.51 -9.26
N VAL A 317 5.55 16.09 -9.53
CA VAL A 317 5.96 16.48 -10.89
C VAL A 317 6.07 15.26 -11.79
N ILE A 318 6.74 14.20 -11.34
CA ILE A 318 6.82 12.92 -12.07
C ILE A 318 5.43 12.37 -12.35
N GLY A 319 4.52 12.45 -11.38
CA GLY A 319 3.12 12.05 -11.52
C GLY A 319 2.36 12.84 -12.57
N ILE A 320 2.54 14.16 -12.63
CA ILE A 320 1.92 15.01 -13.65
C ILE A 320 2.46 14.65 -15.05
N LEU A 321 3.76 14.43 -15.19
CA LEU A 321 4.38 13.99 -16.44
C LEU A 321 3.85 12.61 -16.85
N TRP A 322 3.83 11.66 -15.93
CA TRP A 322 3.29 10.33 -16.13
C TRP A 322 1.83 10.38 -16.58
N TYR A 323 1.01 11.19 -15.90
CA TYR A 323 -0.39 11.38 -16.26
C TYR A 323 -0.53 11.87 -17.70
N LYS A 324 0.21 12.91 -18.10
CA LYS A 324 0.17 13.43 -19.47
C LYS A 324 0.57 12.39 -20.52
N VAL A 325 1.62 11.61 -20.26
CA VAL A 325 2.12 10.57 -21.19
C VAL A 325 1.14 9.41 -21.31
N PHE A 326 0.61 8.91 -20.19
CA PHE A 326 -0.24 7.71 -20.16
C PHE A 326 -1.73 8.00 -20.31
N PHE A 327 -2.19 9.26 -20.23
CA PHE A 327 -3.61 9.62 -20.38
C PHE A 327 -4.25 9.06 -21.65
N ASN A 328 -3.62 9.32 -22.80
CA ASN A 328 -4.10 8.84 -24.09
C ASN A 328 -3.98 7.32 -24.20
N LYS A 329 -2.96 6.72 -23.58
CA LYS A 329 -2.77 5.27 -23.56
C LYS A 329 -3.85 4.57 -22.73
N LEU A 330 -4.16 5.05 -21.53
CA LEU A 330 -5.24 4.55 -20.68
C LEU A 330 -6.61 4.66 -21.37
N LYS A 331 -6.87 5.75 -22.09
CA LYS A 331 -8.08 5.88 -22.93
C LYS A 331 -8.09 4.89 -24.09
N TYR A 332 -6.93 4.65 -24.71
CA TYR A 332 -6.79 3.70 -25.81
C TYR A 332 -7.00 2.26 -25.34
N LEU A 333 -6.42 1.86 -24.20
CA LEU A 333 -6.55 0.49 -23.66
C LEU A 333 -8.01 0.07 -23.44
N GLN A 334 -8.87 1.01 -23.04
CA GLN A 334 -10.31 0.77 -22.86
C GLN A 334 -11.09 0.60 -24.18
N LYS A 335 -10.51 1.01 -25.32
CA LYS A 335 -11.13 0.88 -26.65
C LYS A 335 -10.71 -0.41 -27.36
N ILE A 336 -9.65 -1.08 -26.88
CA ILE A 336 -9.14 -2.30 -27.50
C ILE A 336 -10.19 -3.41 -27.36
N PRO A 337 -10.60 -4.07 -28.45
CA PRO A 337 -11.51 -5.20 -28.40
C PRO A 337 -10.98 -6.32 -27.50
N ARG A 338 -11.86 -6.96 -26.73
CA ARG A 338 -11.48 -8.00 -25.76
C ARG A 338 -10.74 -9.18 -26.41
N ALA A 339 -11.02 -9.48 -27.67
CA ALA A 339 -10.30 -10.49 -28.44
C ALA A 339 -8.77 -10.27 -28.50
N GLN A 340 -8.30 -9.03 -28.49
CA GLN A 340 -6.85 -8.73 -28.52
C GLN A 340 -6.16 -8.87 -27.15
N TRP A 341 -6.95 -9.05 -26.08
CA TRP A 341 -6.47 -9.32 -24.73
C TRP A 341 -6.45 -10.81 -24.41
N ARG A 342 -7.05 -11.65 -25.26
CA ARG A 342 -7.17 -13.09 -25.09
C ARG A 342 -6.04 -13.83 -25.80
N VAL A 343 -5.59 -14.93 -25.22
CA VAL A 343 -4.59 -15.81 -25.85
C VAL A 343 -5.28 -16.75 -26.83
N PHE A 344 -6.51 -17.14 -26.52
CA PHE A 344 -7.32 -18.02 -27.35
C PHE A 344 -8.29 -17.19 -28.20
N PRO A 345 -8.36 -17.41 -29.52
CA PRO A 345 -9.39 -16.80 -30.35
C PRO A 345 -10.78 -17.25 -29.88
N SER A 346 -11.74 -16.33 -29.78
CA SER A 346 -13.16 -16.71 -29.69
C SER A 346 -13.55 -17.42 -30.98
N ARG A 347 -14.31 -18.53 -30.89
CA ARG A 347 -14.89 -19.14 -32.08
C ARG A 347 -15.81 -18.12 -32.74
N ALA A 348 -15.66 -17.95 -34.06
CA ALA A 348 -16.65 -17.22 -34.82
C ALA A 348 -17.98 -17.95 -34.63
N VAL A 349 -18.96 -17.27 -34.05
CA VAL A 349 -20.36 -17.72 -34.11
C VAL A 349 -20.70 -17.70 -35.59
N ALA A 350 -20.79 -18.88 -36.20
CA ALA A 350 -21.31 -19.00 -37.56
C ALA A 350 -22.77 -18.55 -37.49
N ASN A 351 -23.06 -17.39 -38.10
CA ASN A 351 -24.42 -16.93 -38.35
C ASN A 351 -25.07 -17.77 -39.45
#